data_AF-I3QE96-F1
#
_entry.id   AF-I3QE96-F1
#
_cell.length_a   1.000
_cell.length_b   1.000
_cell.length_c   1.000
_cell.angle_alpha   90.00
_cell.angle_beta   90.00
_cell.angle_gamma   90.00
#
_symmetry.space_group_name_H-M   'P 1'
#
loop_
_entity.id
_entity.type
_entity.pdbx_description
1 polymer ?
#
loop_
_entity_poly.entity_id
_entity_poly.type
_entity_poly.pdbx_seq_one_letter_code
_entity_poly.pdbx_strand_id
1 'polypeptide(L)'
;KVLILGGYLIVEAPNVGISVGTTARFETRLLTTRDAAKGRCCVRIHSPQFGKEFAFECTVESTPEPAVSVAQTEGTNSPFLRYSVLYTVAAAISRGGNVFKELTLELLADNDFYSQRNYLESQGKEVTAANLRLLPPHLPLVGDVSKTGLGSSAAMTTSMVACLYRLLTAQSTSDNNENNTAAKTDKSAEKEIVHRVAQVAHSVAQGKIG
;
A
#
# COMPACT_ATOMS: atom_id res chain seq x y z
N LYS A 1 -1.69 -9.42 -9.75
CA LYS A 1 -2.39 -9.36 -11.05
C LYS A 1 -1.57 -10.07 -12.12
N VAL A 2 -2.21 -10.56 -13.17
CA VAL A 2 -1.55 -11.11 -14.37
C VAL A 2 -2.13 -10.41 -15.59
N LEU A 3 -1.29 -9.94 -16.51
CA LEU A 3 -1.71 -9.36 -17.78
C LEU A 3 -1.92 -10.50 -18.79
N ILE A 4 -3.13 -10.61 -19.34
CA ILE A 4 -3.50 -11.68 -20.29
C ILE A 4 -3.58 -11.13 -21.72
N LEU A 5 -3.98 -9.87 -21.88
CA LEU A 5 -4.08 -9.19 -23.18
C LEU A 5 -3.45 -7.79 -23.10
N GLY A 6 -2.88 -7.34 -24.21
CA GLY A 6 -2.46 -5.96 -24.43
C GLY A 6 -0.95 -5.76 -24.37
N GLY A 7 -0.22 -6.60 -23.63
CA GLY A 7 1.25 -6.58 -23.58
C GLY A 7 1.81 -5.16 -23.42
N TYR A 8 2.73 -4.79 -24.30
CA TYR A 8 3.31 -3.45 -24.34
C TYR A 8 2.39 -2.38 -24.95
N LEU A 9 1.38 -2.76 -25.73
CA LEU A 9 0.52 -1.80 -26.43
C LEU A 9 -0.25 -0.90 -25.45
N ILE A 10 -0.59 -1.42 -24.27
CA ILE A 10 -1.40 -0.73 -23.24
C ILE A 10 -0.76 0.55 -22.71
N VAL A 11 0.53 0.76 -22.94
CA VAL A 11 1.23 1.99 -22.53
C VAL A 11 0.90 3.18 -23.44
N GLU A 12 0.27 2.93 -24.59
CA GLU A 12 -0.14 3.93 -25.56
C GLU A 12 -1.66 3.95 -25.70
N ALA A 13 -2.28 5.10 -25.50
CA ALA A 13 -3.71 5.27 -25.77
C ALA A 13 -3.98 5.18 -27.29
N PRO A 14 -5.09 4.56 -27.74
CA PRO A 14 -6.23 4.05 -26.96
C PRO A 14 -6.18 2.53 -26.70
N ASN A 15 -5.01 1.90 -26.73
CA ASN A 15 -4.91 0.44 -26.63
C ASN A 15 -5.42 -0.07 -25.27
N VAL A 16 -6.15 -1.19 -25.29
CA VAL A 16 -6.76 -1.79 -24.09
C VAL A 16 -6.01 -3.06 -23.68
N GLY A 17 -5.83 -3.21 -22.37
CA GLY A 17 -5.32 -4.43 -21.75
C GLY A 17 -6.37 -5.17 -20.94
N ILE A 18 -6.19 -6.47 -20.77
CA ILE A 18 -6.99 -7.28 -19.84
C ILE A 18 -6.07 -7.86 -18.79
N SER A 19 -6.33 -7.56 -17.53
CA SER A 19 -5.62 -8.13 -16.40
C SER A 19 -6.58 -8.82 -15.43
N VAL A 20 -6.15 -9.95 -14.90
CA VAL A 20 -6.89 -10.72 -13.90
C VAL A 20 -6.21 -10.62 -12.55
N GLY A 21 -6.99 -10.33 -11.51
CA GLY A 21 -6.56 -10.43 -10.13
C GLY A 21 -6.37 -11.89 -9.72
N THR A 22 -5.25 -12.20 -9.09
CA THR A 22 -5.03 -13.53 -8.49
C THR A 22 -5.65 -13.57 -7.10
N THR A 23 -5.52 -14.69 -6.37
CA THR A 23 -5.87 -14.77 -4.95
C THR A 23 -4.82 -14.14 -4.04
N ALA A 24 -3.59 -13.95 -4.51
CA ALA A 24 -2.50 -13.32 -3.74
C ALA A 24 -2.82 -11.87 -3.34
N ARG A 25 -2.47 -11.50 -2.12
CA ARG A 25 -2.74 -10.19 -1.49
C ARG A 25 -1.48 -9.56 -0.91
N PHE A 26 -1.45 -8.23 -0.96
CA PHE A 26 -0.73 -7.43 0.02
C PHE A 26 -1.74 -7.00 1.07
N GLU A 27 -1.30 -6.99 2.32
CA GLU A 27 -2.09 -6.55 3.45
C GLU A 27 -1.32 -5.46 4.19
N THR A 28 -2.03 -4.38 4.52
CA THR A 28 -1.50 -3.28 5.34
C THR A 28 -2.38 -3.13 6.55
N ARG A 29 -1.85 -3.40 7.74
CA ARG A 29 -2.58 -3.37 9.01
C ARG A 29 -2.17 -2.16 9.83
N LEU A 30 -3.13 -1.56 10.52
CA LEU A 30 -2.83 -0.59 11.57
C LEU A 30 -2.38 -1.35 12.82
N LEU A 31 -1.20 -1.00 13.33
CA LEU A 31 -0.73 -1.47 14.65
C LEU A 31 -1.08 -0.46 15.73
N THR A 32 -0.72 0.81 15.53
CA THR A 32 -1.03 1.89 16.48
C THR A 32 -1.35 3.19 15.76
N THR A 33 -2.22 3.99 16.37
CA THR A 33 -2.56 5.34 15.93
C THR A 33 -2.56 6.30 17.12
N ARG A 34 -2.02 7.49 16.92
CA ARG A 34 -2.07 8.61 17.86
C ARG A 34 -2.34 9.90 17.11
N ASP A 35 -2.86 10.91 17.80
CA ASP A 35 -2.91 12.25 17.24
C ASP A 35 -1.50 12.87 17.22
N ALA A 36 -1.19 13.57 16.14
CA ALA A 36 0.05 14.32 15.98
C ALA A 36 -0.20 15.82 16.19
N ALA A 37 0.87 16.59 16.34
CA ALA A 37 0.78 18.04 16.28
C ALA A 37 0.19 18.51 14.93
N LYS A 38 -0.57 19.61 14.97
CA LYS A 38 -1.12 20.23 13.75
C LYS A 38 -0.01 20.47 12.72
N GLY A 39 -0.32 20.19 11.47
CA GLY A 39 0.61 20.33 10.35
C GLY A 39 1.55 19.15 10.12
N ARG A 40 1.52 18.09 10.96
CA ARG A 40 2.38 16.91 10.79
C ARG A 40 1.58 15.60 10.69
N CYS A 41 2.01 14.72 9.79
CA CYS A 41 1.56 13.33 9.71
C CYS A 41 2.77 12.39 9.67
N CYS A 42 2.87 11.46 10.61
CA CYS A 42 3.98 10.53 10.71
C CYS A 42 3.51 9.11 10.41
N VAL A 43 4.21 8.41 9.51
CA VAL A 43 3.88 7.03 9.13
C VAL A 43 5.11 6.15 9.29
N ARG A 44 5.07 5.22 10.24
CA ARG A 44 6.04 4.13 10.41
C ARG A 44 5.49 2.85 9.80
N ILE A 45 6.33 2.11 9.10
CA ILE A 45 5.95 0.87 8.41
C ILE A 45 6.94 -0.22 8.79
N HIS A 46 6.43 -1.29 9.37
CA HIS A 46 7.17 -2.52 9.64
C HIS A 46 6.87 -3.53 8.53
N SER A 47 7.91 -4.10 7.91
CA SER A 47 7.78 -5.16 6.93
C SER A 47 8.57 -6.39 7.40
N PRO A 48 7.96 -7.27 8.21
CA PRO A 48 8.64 -8.40 8.85
C PRO A 48 9.30 -9.34 7.85
N GLN A 49 8.65 -9.60 6.71
CA GLN A 49 9.16 -10.51 5.67
C GLN A 49 10.49 -10.06 5.07
N PHE A 50 10.71 -8.75 5.04
CA PHE A 50 11.93 -8.14 4.52
C PHE A 50 12.93 -7.78 5.63
N GLY A 51 12.53 -7.90 6.90
CA GLY A 51 13.30 -7.39 8.03
C GLY A 51 13.58 -5.89 7.91
N LYS A 52 12.62 -5.11 7.37
CA LYS A 52 12.79 -3.69 7.08
C LYS A 52 11.77 -2.84 7.81
N GLU A 53 12.23 -1.66 8.22
CA GLU A 53 11.39 -0.59 8.73
C GLU A 53 11.58 0.68 7.89
N PHE A 54 10.52 1.47 7.79
CA PHE A 54 10.51 2.75 7.09
C PHE A 54 9.77 3.78 7.94
N ALA A 55 10.25 5.02 7.94
CA ALA A 55 9.55 6.13 8.56
C ALA A 55 9.42 7.30 7.59
N PHE A 56 8.23 7.88 7.56
CA PHE A 56 7.90 9.03 6.73
C PHE A 56 7.30 10.12 7.60
N GLU A 57 7.73 11.34 7.34
CA GLU A 57 7.18 12.53 7.94
C GLU A 57 6.59 13.41 6.85
N CYS A 58 5.32 13.78 7.02
CA CYS A 58 4.62 14.67 6.12
C CYS A 58 4.37 16.01 6.79
N THR A 59 4.67 17.08 6.07
CA THR A 59 4.33 18.45 6.47
C THR A 59 3.18 18.93 5.63
N VAL A 60 2.14 19.44 6.28
CA VAL A 60 0.94 20.01 5.64
C VAL A 60 0.91 21.50 5.91
N GLU A 61 1.05 22.29 4.85
CA GLU A 61 1.00 23.74 4.95
C GLU A 61 -0.43 24.23 5.18
N SER A 62 -0.60 25.21 6.08
CA SER A 62 -1.89 25.79 6.42
C SER A 62 -2.22 26.98 5.52
N THR A 63 -2.35 26.70 4.23
CA THR A 63 -2.69 27.67 3.17
C THR A 63 -4.08 27.36 2.59
N PRO A 64 -4.73 28.30 1.87
CA PRO A 64 -5.98 28.03 1.16
C PRO A 64 -5.90 26.85 0.18
N GLU A 65 -4.71 26.64 -0.40
CA GLU A 65 -4.34 25.46 -1.19
C GLU A 65 -3.24 24.69 -0.43
N PRO A 66 -3.60 23.74 0.44
CA PRO A 66 -2.64 23.07 1.32
C PRO A 66 -1.64 22.25 0.52
N ALA A 67 -0.36 22.63 0.60
CA ALA A 67 0.73 21.85 0.05
C ALA A 67 1.12 20.72 1.01
N VAL A 68 1.36 19.52 0.47
CA VAL A 68 1.85 18.37 1.22
C VAL A 68 3.26 18.05 0.74
N SER A 69 4.20 17.94 1.68
CA SER A 69 5.54 17.41 1.43
C SER A 69 5.78 16.18 2.28
N VAL A 70 6.57 15.23 1.76
CA VAL A 70 6.94 14.00 2.48
C VAL A 70 8.45 13.76 2.42
N ALA A 71 9.05 13.65 3.60
CA ALA A 71 10.43 13.23 3.81
C ALA A 71 10.46 11.80 4.34
N GLN A 72 11.36 10.96 3.80
CA GLN A 72 11.66 9.65 4.39
C GLN A 72 12.77 9.85 5.42
N THR A 73 12.50 9.53 6.68
CA THR A 73 13.42 9.78 7.81
C THR A 73 14.18 8.53 8.22
N GLU A 74 13.64 7.33 7.96
CA GLU A 74 14.28 6.05 8.27
C GLU A 74 14.11 5.03 7.13
N GLY A 75 14.99 4.02 7.12
CA GLY A 75 14.94 2.90 6.18
C GLY A 75 15.57 3.19 4.82
N THR A 76 15.73 2.13 4.01
CA THR A 76 16.23 2.24 2.64
C THR A 76 15.25 3.04 1.76
N ASN A 77 15.76 3.85 0.83
CA ASN A 77 14.93 4.67 -0.06
C ASN A 77 13.81 3.83 -0.73
N SER A 78 12.56 4.24 -0.54
CA SER A 78 11.39 3.53 -1.06
C SER A 78 10.42 4.51 -1.73
N PRO A 79 10.61 4.82 -3.03
CA PRO A 79 9.74 5.74 -3.78
C PRO A 79 8.27 5.31 -3.75
N PHE A 80 7.99 4.01 -3.87
CA PHE A 80 6.61 3.50 -3.84
C PHE A 80 5.92 3.81 -2.52
N LEU A 81 6.58 3.59 -1.37
CA LEU A 81 6.00 3.89 -0.07
C LEU A 81 5.90 5.41 0.15
N ARG A 82 6.94 6.16 -0.21
CA ARG A 82 6.96 7.63 -0.11
C ARG A 82 5.80 8.27 -0.88
N TYR A 83 5.60 7.90 -2.15
CA TYR A 83 4.53 8.45 -2.96
C TYR A 83 3.15 7.92 -2.54
N SER A 84 3.05 6.69 -2.02
CA SER A 84 1.81 6.20 -1.42
C SER A 84 1.39 7.08 -0.24
N VAL A 85 2.33 7.44 0.64
CA VAL A 85 2.06 8.34 1.77
C VAL A 85 1.68 9.74 1.26
N LEU A 86 2.50 10.35 0.40
CA LEU A 86 2.30 11.71 -0.11
C LEU A 86 0.92 11.89 -0.75
N TYR A 87 0.59 11.08 -1.75
CA TYR A 87 -0.66 11.25 -2.50
C TYR A 87 -1.88 10.84 -1.68
N THR A 88 -1.73 9.92 -0.72
CA THR A 88 -2.85 9.57 0.16
C THR A 88 -3.16 10.67 1.17
N VAL A 89 -2.14 11.30 1.77
CA VAL A 89 -2.33 12.44 2.67
C VAL A 89 -2.98 13.60 1.92
N ALA A 90 -2.51 13.92 0.71
CA ALA A 90 -3.11 14.95 -0.13
C ALA A 90 -4.58 14.63 -0.48
N ALA A 91 -4.88 13.37 -0.83
CA ALA A 91 -6.25 12.93 -1.12
C ALA A 91 -7.15 12.91 0.12
N ALA A 92 -6.62 12.62 1.30
CA ALA A 92 -7.39 12.70 2.54
C ALA A 92 -7.74 14.16 2.88
N ILE A 93 -6.81 15.09 2.73
CA ILE A 93 -7.05 16.53 2.94
C ILE A 93 -8.16 17.04 2.01
N SER A 94 -8.08 16.72 0.71
CA SER A 94 -9.11 17.16 -0.27
C SER A 94 -10.51 16.58 -0.01
N ARG A 95 -10.59 15.58 0.88
CA ARG A 95 -11.83 14.92 1.30
C ARG A 95 -12.24 15.29 2.73
N GLY A 96 -11.57 16.26 3.35
CA GLY A 96 -11.86 16.72 4.72
C GLY A 96 -11.41 15.73 5.81
N GLY A 97 -10.46 14.85 5.50
CA GLY A 97 -9.89 13.89 6.44
C GLY A 97 -9.01 14.54 7.51
N ASN A 98 -8.90 13.88 8.68
CA ASN A 98 -7.95 14.26 9.72
C ASN A 98 -6.60 13.57 9.48
N VAL A 99 -5.65 14.34 8.94
CA VAL A 99 -4.32 13.83 8.61
C VAL A 99 -3.28 13.97 9.71
N PHE A 100 -3.59 14.69 10.81
CA PHE A 100 -2.63 14.95 11.88
C PHE A 100 -2.51 13.76 12.82
N LYS A 101 -1.87 12.70 12.31
CA LYS A 101 -1.79 11.38 12.94
C LYS A 101 -0.36 10.88 12.95
N GLU A 102 -0.02 10.15 13.99
CA GLU A 102 1.11 9.21 13.99
C GLU A 102 0.55 7.80 13.80
N LEU A 103 0.99 7.11 12.76
CA LEU A 103 0.53 5.79 12.39
C LEU A 103 1.71 4.82 12.37
N THR A 104 1.55 3.68 13.01
CA THR A 104 2.45 2.54 12.84
C THR A 104 1.70 1.44 12.13
N LEU A 105 2.22 1.00 10.98
CA LEU A 105 1.60 0.05 10.09
C LEU A 105 2.46 -1.20 9.94
N GLU A 106 1.81 -2.34 9.73
CA GLU A 106 2.45 -3.58 9.31
C GLU A 106 2.14 -3.83 7.83
N LEU A 107 3.17 -4.15 7.04
CA LEU A 107 3.05 -4.43 5.62
C LEU A 107 3.46 -5.87 5.32
N LEU A 108 2.49 -6.65 4.87
CA LEU A 108 2.61 -8.08 4.58
C LEU A 108 2.26 -8.35 3.12
N ALA A 109 2.91 -9.35 2.55
CA ALA A 109 2.70 -9.87 1.22
C ALA A 109 2.49 -11.37 1.30
N ASP A 110 1.54 -11.92 0.55
CA ASP A 110 1.46 -13.35 0.36
C ASP A 110 2.75 -13.88 -0.27
N ASN A 111 3.10 -15.12 0.09
CA ASN A 111 4.30 -15.78 -0.40
C ASN A 111 4.34 -15.84 -1.93
N ASP A 112 3.20 -15.87 -2.61
CA ASP A 112 3.08 -15.91 -4.08
C ASP A 112 3.75 -14.72 -4.80
N PHE A 113 4.01 -13.60 -4.12
CA PHE A 113 4.71 -12.47 -4.73
C PHE A 113 6.23 -12.69 -4.87
N TYR A 114 6.79 -13.66 -4.15
CA TYR A 114 8.22 -13.90 -4.05
C TYR A 114 8.57 -15.40 -4.10
N SER A 115 9.66 -15.75 -4.77
CA SER A 115 10.12 -17.14 -4.79
C SER A 115 10.48 -17.61 -3.37
N GLN A 116 9.85 -18.70 -2.92
CA GLN A 116 10.16 -19.37 -1.65
C GLN A 116 11.11 -20.57 -1.83
N ARG A 117 11.81 -20.64 -2.98
CA ARG A 117 12.79 -21.69 -3.27
C ARG A 117 13.85 -21.78 -2.17
N ASN A 118 14.52 -20.67 -1.88
CA ASN A 118 15.61 -20.62 -0.90
C ASN A 118 15.14 -21.00 0.52
N TYR A 119 13.87 -20.70 0.83
CA TYR A 119 13.27 -21.13 2.09
C TYR A 119 13.11 -22.65 2.13
N LEU A 120 12.57 -23.28 1.08
CA LEU A 120 12.45 -24.74 1.03
C LEU A 120 13.82 -25.44 1.07
N GLU A 121 14.79 -24.93 0.32
CA GLU A 121 16.16 -25.45 0.28
C GLU A 121 16.84 -25.36 1.66
N SER A 122 16.67 -24.24 2.39
CA SER A 122 17.23 -24.10 3.74
C SER A 122 16.59 -25.04 4.77
N GLN A 123 15.37 -25.52 4.49
CA GLN A 123 14.68 -26.54 5.29
C GLN A 123 14.98 -27.98 4.81
N GLY A 124 15.88 -28.16 3.84
CA GLY A 124 16.18 -29.47 3.25
C GLY A 124 14.99 -30.11 2.53
N LYS A 125 13.99 -29.32 2.11
CA LYS A 125 12.79 -29.79 1.42
C LYS A 125 12.94 -29.65 -0.09
N GLU A 126 12.37 -30.60 -0.83
CA GLU A 126 12.32 -30.54 -2.28
C GLU A 126 11.48 -29.34 -2.77
N VAL A 127 11.95 -28.67 -3.83
CA VAL A 127 11.30 -27.47 -4.40
C VAL A 127 10.14 -27.89 -5.31
N THR A 128 8.99 -28.19 -4.71
CA THR A 128 7.77 -28.60 -5.43
C THR A 128 6.61 -27.66 -5.15
N ALA A 129 5.64 -27.59 -6.06
CA ALA A 129 4.42 -26.81 -5.86
C ALA A 129 3.59 -27.29 -4.66
N ALA A 130 3.63 -28.60 -4.35
CA ALA A 130 2.98 -29.15 -3.18
C ALA A 130 3.61 -28.62 -1.89
N ASN A 131 4.94 -28.64 -1.79
CA ASN A 131 5.65 -28.12 -0.62
C ASN A 131 5.48 -26.61 -0.45
N LEU A 132 5.45 -25.84 -1.55
CA LEU A 132 5.18 -24.40 -1.52
C LEU A 132 3.81 -24.07 -0.93
N ARG A 133 2.78 -24.86 -1.23
CA ARG A 133 1.42 -24.65 -0.70
C ARG A 133 1.28 -24.94 0.79
N LEU A 134 2.22 -25.69 1.37
CA LEU A 134 2.26 -26.02 2.80
C LEU A 134 3.01 -24.98 3.64
N LEU A 135 3.62 -23.98 2.99
CA LEU A 135 4.36 -22.94 3.70
C LEU A 135 3.41 -22.05 4.49
N PRO A 136 3.75 -21.68 5.74
CA PRO A 136 3.03 -20.65 6.47
C PRO A 136 2.95 -19.34 5.66
N PRO A 137 1.89 -18.54 5.82
CA PRO A 137 1.80 -17.25 5.17
C PRO A 137 2.87 -16.29 5.70
N HIS A 138 3.22 -15.30 4.87
CA HIS A 138 4.12 -14.20 5.22
C HIS A 138 5.50 -14.62 5.74
N LEU A 139 6.10 -15.64 5.14
CA LEU A 139 7.43 -16.08 5.56
C LEU A 139 8.50 -15.01 5.29
N PRO A 140 9.54 -14.94 6.16
CA PRO A 140 10.74 -14.19 5.88
C PRO A 140 11.40 -14.66 4.58
N LEU A 141 11.89 -13.70 3.79
CA LEU A 141 12.65 -14.02 2.59
C LEU A 141 14.06 -14.48 2.96
N VAL A 142 14.51 -15.56 2.33
CA VAL A 142 15.85 -16.12 2.51
C VAL A 142 16.71 -15.75 1.30
N GLY A 143 17.77 -14.98 1.52
CA GLY A 143 18.65 -14.49 0.46
C GLY A 143 18.02 -13.40 -0.39
N ASP A 144 18.42 -13.33 -1.67
CA ASP A 144 17.98 -12.26 -2.57
C ASP A 144 16.51 -12.37 -2.97
N VAL A 145 15.86 -11.19 -3.04
CA VAL A 145 14.44 -11.07 -3.37
C VAL A 145 14.20 -11.42 -4.85
N SER A 146 13.59 -12.58 -5.08
CA SER A 146 13.15 -13.00 -6.42
C SER A 146 11.65 -12.77 -6.59
N LYS A 147 11.25 -11.78 -7.39
CA LYS A 147 9.83 -11.45 -7.65
C LYS A 147 9.22 -12.42 -8.66
N THR A 148 7.96 -12.79 -8.47
CA THR A 148 7.23 -13.73 -9.37
C THR A 148 6.54 -13.06 -10.56
N GLY A 149 6.57 -11.73 -10.64
CA GLY A 149 5.90 -10.97 -11.72
C GLY A 149 4.41 -10.69 -11.49
N LEU A 150 3.85 -11.01 -10.32
CA LEU A 150 2.45 -10.72 -9.98
C LEU A 150 2.12 -9.23 -9.75
N GLY A 151 3.08 -8.33 -9.97
CA GLY A 151 2.93 -6.89 -9.75
C GLY A 151 2.96 -6.49 -8.27
N SER A 152 3.97 -6.95 -7.52
CA SER A 152 4.10 -6.68 -6.08
C SER A 152 4.11 -5.19 -5.73
N SER A 153 4.79 -4.33 -6.51
CA SER A 153 4.80 -2.89 -6.25
C SER A 153 3.41 -2.26 -6.38
N ALA A 154 2.64 -2.64 -7.40
CA ALA A 154 1.28 -2.14 -7.59
C ALA A 154 0.33 -2.63 -6.49
N ALA A 155 0.43 -3.90 -6.11
CA ALA A 155 -0.37 -4.46 -5.01
C ALA A 155 -0.03 -3.81 -3.66
N MET A 156 1.26 -3.62 -3.37
CA MET A 156 1.76 -2.94 -2.18
C MET A 156 1.26 -1.49 -2.10
N THR A 157 1.46 -0.71 -3.17
CA THR A 157 0.99 0.68 -3.23
C THR A 157 -0.52 0.77 -3.04
N THR A 158 -1.28 -0.11 -3.68
CA THR A 158 -2.76 -0.12 -3.53
C THR A 158 -3.18 -0.45 -2.10
N SER A 159 -2.57 -1.47 -1.47
CA SER A 159 -2.85 -1.84 -0.08
C SER A 159 -2.53 -0.70 0.89
N MET A 160 -1.37 -0.06 0.70
CA MET A 160 -0.93 1.07 1.52
C MET A 160 -1.87 2.27 1.39
N VAL A 161 -2.21 2.65 0.16
CA VAL A 161 -3.13 3.76 -0.13
C VAL A 161 -4.51 3.48 0.46
N ALA A 162 -5.04 2.27 0.27
CA ALA A 162 -6.35 1.90 0.79
C ALA A 162 -6.41 2.01 2.33
N CYS A 163 -5.40 1.44 3.02
CA CYS A 163 -5.31 1.48 4.47
C CYS A 163 -5.18 2.92 4.99
N LEU A 164 -4.19 3.67 4.50
CA LEU A 164 -3.99 5.06 4.89
C LEU A 164 -5.20 5.94 4.61
N TYR A 165 -5.77 5.84 3.40
CA TYR A 165 -6.91 6.68 3.02
C TYR A 165 -8.06 6.48 3.99
N ARG A 166 -8.35 5.22 4.34
CA ARG A 166 -9.42 4.89 5.27
C ARG A 166 -9.14 5.39 6.69
N LEU A 167 -7.89 5.29 7.17
CA LEU A 167 -7.50 5.77 8.49
C LEU A 167 -7.57 7.30 8.63
N LEU A 168 -7.21 8.02 7.57
CA LEU A 168 -7.17 9.48 7.57
C LEU A 168 -8.54 10.11 7.27
N THR A 169 -9.46 9.37 6.65
CA THR A 169 -10.82 9.86 6.31
C THR A 169 -11.92 9.27 7.16
N ALA A 170 -11.63 8.26 7.99
CA ALA A 170 -12.57 7.79 9.00
C ALA A 170 -12.88 8.93 9.96
N GLN A 171 -14.15 9.35 10.00
CA GLN A 171 -14.62 10.25 11.04
C GLN A 171 -14.46 9.53 12.38
N SER A 172 -13.96 10.22 13.41
CA SER A 172 -13.94 9.71 14.78
C SER A 172 -15.38 9.38 15.19
N THR A 173 -15.77 8.12 15.11
CA THR A 173 -17.05 7.64 15.64
C THR A 173 -16.93 7.58 17.16
N SER A 174 -16.95 8.74 17.80
CA SER A 174 -17.08 8.87 19.25
C SER A 174 -18.54 9.01 19.69
N ASP A 175 -19.50 8.75 18.80
CA ASP A 175 -20.91 8.71 19.16
C ASP A 175 -21.40 7.27 19.19
N ASN A 176 -21.47 6.73 20.41
CA ASN A 176 -22.23 5.53 20.79
C ASN A 176 -23.73 5.75 20.52
N ASN A 177 -24.13 5.75 19.26
CA ASN A 177 -25.54 5.67 18.87
C ASN A 177 -25.70 4.57 17.83
N GLU A 178 -26.20 3.42 18.29
CA GLU A 178 -26.61 2.24 17.51
C GLU A 178 -27.70 2.51 16.45
N ASN A 179 -27.99 3.78 16.13
CA ASN A 179 -28.98 4.18 15.12
C ASN A 179 -28.43 5.16 14.08
N ASN A 180 -27.11 5.33 13.97
CA ASN A 180 -26.57 6.06 12.82
C ASN A 180 -26.55 5.14 11.61
N THR A 181 -27.50 5.37 10.69
CA THR A 181 -27.34 5.05 9.28
C THR A 181 -25.96 5.50 8.86
N ALA A 182 -25.01 4.56 8.88
CA ALA A 182 -23.66 4.76 8.39
C ALA A 182 -23.84 5.48 7.06
N ALA A 183 -23.39 6.74 6.99
CA ALA A 183 -23.39 7.51 5.77
C ALA A 183 -22.94 6.53 4.70
N LYS A 184 -23.82 6.21 3.74
CA LYS A 184 -23.53 5.28 2.67
C LYS A 184 -22.45 5.96 1.84
N THR A 185 -21.21 5.96 2.33
CA THR A 185 -20.03 6.27 1.55
C THR A 185 -20.15 5.34 0.37
N ASP A 186 -20.38 5.92 -0.80
CA ASP A 186 -20.49 5.16 -2.02
C ASP A 186 -19.20 4.36 -2.15
N LYS A 187 -19.29 3.06 -1.87
CA LYS A 187 -18.16 2.13 -1.92
C LYS A 187 -17.51 2.16 -3.31
N SER A 188 -18.26 2.55 -4.34
CA SER A 188 -17.72 2.77 -5.69
C SER A 188 -16.83 4.01 -5.74
N ALA A 189 -17.28 5.14 -5.18
CA ALA A 189 -16.50 6.37 -5.13
C ALA A 189 -15.24 6.25 -4.27
N GLU A 190 -15.30 5.56 -3.12
CA GLU A 190 -14.12 5.28 -2.30
C GLU A 190 -13.09 4.42 -3.05
N LYS A 191 -13.55 3.34 -3.71
CA LYS A 191 -12.69 2.49 -4.55
C LYS A 191 -12.04 3.27 -5.68
N GLU A 192 -12.79 4.14 -6.35
CA GLU A 192 -12.29 4.96 -7.44
C GLU A 192 -11.19 5.92 -6.97
N ILE A 193 -11.38 6.59 -5.81
CA ILE A 193 -10.36 7.47 -5.24
C ILE A 193 -9.09 6.67 -4.89
N VAL A 194 -9.24 5.54 -4.18
CA VAL A 194 -8.11 4.67 -3.84
C VAL A 194 -7.38 4.20 -5.10
N HIS A 195 -8.11 3.80 -6.14
CA HIS A 195 -7.54 3.37 -7.41
C HIS A 195 -6.72 4.48 -8.07
N ARG A 196 -7.29 5.68 -8.21
CA ARG A 196 -6.60 6.84 -8.83
C ARG A 196 -5.36 7.25 -8.04
N VAL A 197 -5.47 7.34 -6.72
CA VAL A 197 -4.34 7.70 -5.84
C VAL A 197 -3.22 6.66 -5.95
N ALA A 198 -3.56 5.37 -5.92
CA ALA A 198 -2.60 4.30 -6.09
C ALA A 198 -1.93 4.33 -7.47
N GLN A 199 -2.70 4.61 -8.53
CA GLN A 199 -2.16 4.73 -9.88
C GLN A 199 -1.16 5.89 -10.00
N VAL A 200 -1.50 7.06 -9.47
CA VAL A 200 -0.60 8.23 -9.49
C VAL A 200 0.66 7.95 -8.67
N ALA A 201 0.51 7.44 -7.45
CA ALA A 201 1.63 7.10 -6.58
C ALA A 201 2.58 6.07 -7.23
N HIS A 202 2.01 5.03 -7.84
CA HIS A 202 2.78 4.00 -8.51
C HIS A 202 3.47 4.52 -9.77
N SER A 203 2.77 5.27 -10.62
CA SER A 203 3.32 5.80 -11.88
C SER A 203 4.50 6.75 -11.63
N VAL A 204 4.38 7.64 -10.64
CA VAL A 204 5.45 8.57 -10.27
C VAL A 204 6.63 7.82 -9.66
N ALA A 205 6.40 6.80 -8.83
CA ALA A 205 7.46 5.96 -8.28
C ALA A 205 8.18 5.14 -9.37
N GLN A 206 7.44 4.64 -10.35
CA GLN A 206 7.96 3.80 -11.44
C GLN A 206 8.67 4.63 -12.53
N GLY A 207 8.33 5.92 -12.65
CA GLY A 207 8.83 6.82 -13.71
C GLY A 207 8.24 6.51 -15.09
N LYS A 208 7.17 5.71 -15.15
CA LYS A 208 6.46 5.29 -16.38
C LYS A 208 4.98 5.10 -16.05
N ILE A 209 4.13 5.27 -17.06
CA ILE A 209 2.72 4.91 -16.97
C ILE A 209 2.63 3.37 -16.98
N GLY A 210 1.87 2.79 -16.06
CA GLY A 210 1.73 1.33 -15.89
C GLY A 210 0.33 0.90 -15.49
#